data_AF-A0A9N7N7J1-F1
#
_entry.id   AF-A0A9N7N7J1-F1
#
_cell.length_a   1.000
_cell.length_b   1.000
_cell.length_c   1.000
_cell.angle_alpha   90.00
_cell.angle_beta   90.00
_cell.angle_gamma   90.00
#
_symmetry.space_group_name_H-M   'P 1'
#
loop_
_entity.id
_entity.type
_entity.pdbx_description
1 polymer ?
#
loop_
_entity_poly.entity_id
_entity_poly.type
_entity_poly.pdbx_seq_one_letter_code
_entity_poly.pdbx_strand_id
1 'polypeptide(L)'
;MCKIIDRSPPEATKLTRVFEADSLYYNHSRSEKCFELENKTDDHGLHSWDWQACTEMVMSMAISNESMFQPSSFSYKDFSDNCKKDFGVTPRQHRITTEFGGS
;
A
#
# COMPACT_ATOMS: atom_id res chain seq x y z
N MET A 1 -0.13 -5.89 17.69
CA MET A 1 0.82 -4.90 17.15
C MET A 1 1.37 -4.01 18.26
N CYS A 2 0.66 -2.96 18.71
CA CYS A 2 1.21 -1.98 19.67
C CYS A 2 1.75 -2.59 20.97
N LYS A 3 1.04 -3.56 21.56
CA LYS A 3 1.53 -4.28 22.76
C LYS A 3 2.89 -4.95 22.59
N ILE A 4 3.27 -5.36 21.37
CA ILE A 4 4.57 -5.97 21.07
C ILE A 4 5.65 -4.88 21.09
N ILE A 5 5.37 -3.76 20.41
CA ILE A 5 6.26 -2.59 20.34
C ILE A 5 6.50 -2.00 21.74
N ASP A 6 5.43 -1.83 22.54
CA ASP A 6 5.49 -1.18 23.85
C ASP A 6 6.18 -2.06 24.92
N ARG A 7 6.10 -3.39 24.79
CA ARG A 7 6.71 -4.34 25.73
C ARG A 7 8.11 -4.78 25.33
N SER A 8 8.60 -4.32 24.17
CA SER A 8 9.95 -4.63 23.72
C SER A 8 10.98 -4.10 24.72
N PRO A 9 12.11 -4.81 24.93
CA PRO A 9 13.18 -4.33 25.81
C PRO A 9 13.63 -2.90 25.47
N PRO A 10 14.02 -2.08 26.46
CA PRO A 10 14.54 -0.75 26.21
C PRO A 10 15.70 -0.71 25.21
N GLU A 11 16.55 -1.75 25.22
CA GLU A 11 17.71 -1.92 24.35
C GLU A 11 17.35 -2.38 22.93
N ALA A 12 16.11 -2.83 22.69
CA ALA A 12 15.67 -3.31 21.40
C ALA A 12 15.65 -2.18 20.36
N THR A 13 16.30 -2.41 19.22
CA THR A 13 16.34 -1.45 18.11
C THR A 13 14.95 -1.25 17.52
N LYS A 14 14.71 -0.10 16.87
CA LYS A 14 13.44 0.18 16.18
C LYS A 14 13.10 -0.91 15.16
N LEU A 15 14.10 -1.43 14.44
CA LEU A 15 13.92 -2.52 13.47
C LEU A 15 13.47 -3.83 14.13
N THR A 16 14.07 -4.19 15.26
CA THR A 16 13.65 -5.37 16.03
C THR A 16 12.20 -5.26 16.47
N ARG A 17 11.81 -4.08 17.00
CA ARG A 17 10.43 -3.84 17.43
C ARG A 17 9.45 -3.97 16.28
N VAL A 18 9.73 -3.35 15.13
CA VAL A 18 8.89 -3.42 13.93
C VAL A 18 8.82 -4.87 13.40
N PHE A 19 9.95 -5.58 13.33
CA PHE A 19 9.98 -6.97 12.89
C PHE A 19 9.13 -7.90 13.76
N GLU A 20 9.22 -7.78 15.08
CA GLU A 20 8.37 -8.56 16.01
C GLU A 20 6.89 -8.20 15.85
N ALA A 21 6.61 -6.92 15.61
CA ALA A 21 5.27 -6.42 15.37
C ALA A 21 4.69 -7.03 14.06
N ASP A 22 5.43 -6.94 12.96
CA ASP A 22 5.07 -7.45 11.63
C ASP A 22 4.91 -8.98 11.64
N SER A 23 5.67 -9.68 12.47
CA SER A 23 5.54 -11.14 12.69
C SER A 23 4.14 -11.54 13.14
N LEU A 24 3.39 -10.65 13.80
CA LEU A 24 2.00 -10.91 14.17
C LEU A 24 1.10 -11.07 12.93
N TYR A 25 1.39 -10.36 11.84
CA TYR A 25 0.60 -10.41 10.62
C TYR A 25 1.16 -11.45 9.65
N TYR A 26 2.46 -11.38 9.36
CA TYR A 26 3.08 -12.21 8.32
C TYR A 26 3.46 -13.63 8.77
N ASN A 27 3.59 -13.88 10.08
CA ASN A 27 4.01 -15.18 10.60
C ASN A 27 3.33 -15.54 11.94
N HIS A 28 2.04 -15.26 12.06
CA HIS A 28 1.26 -15.64 13.24
C HIS A 28 1.30 -17.15 13.51
N SER A 29 1.26 -17.96 12.44
CA SER A 29 1.31 -19.43 12.46
C SER A 29 2.68 -19.98 12.86
N ARG A 30 3.74 -19.17 12.83
CA ARG A 30 5.13 -19.57 13.07
C ARG A 30 5.68 -20.58 12.05
N SER A 31 5.11 -20.61 10.85
CA SER A 31 5.54 -21.48 9.74
C SER A 31 6.59 -20.82 8.85
N GLU A 32 6.60 -19.48 8.78
CA GLU A 32 7.48 -18.74 7.87
C GLU A 32 8.88 -18.62 8.46
N LYS A 33 9.90 -18.87 7.62
CA LYS A 33 11.31 -18.73 8.00
C LYS A 33 11.86 -17.32 7.72
N CYS A 34 11.27 -16.61 6.76
CA CYS A 34 11.61 -15.26 6.36
C CYS A 34 10.35 -14.55 5.80
N PHE A 35 10.38 -13.22 5.73
CA PHE A 35 9.33 -12.45 5.05
C PHE A 35 9.73 -12.22 3.60
N GLU A 36 8.97 -12.82 2.69
CA GLU A 36 9.06 -12.51 1.27
C GLU A 36 8.24 -11.24 1.00
N LEU A 37 8.94 -10.12 0.86
CA LEU A 37 8.35 -8.79 0.68
C LEU A 37 7.98 -8.50 -0.78
N GLU A 38 8.62 -9.17 -1.72
CA GLU A 38 8.43 -9.02 -3.17
C GLU A 38 8.01 -10.37 -3.77
N ASN A 39 7.27 -10.33 -4.89
CA ASN A 39 6.90 -11.51 -5.70
C ASN A 39 5.98 -12.55 -5.03
N LYS A 40 5.18 -12.18 -4.02
CA LYS A 40 4.01 -13.01 -3.72
C LYS A 40 3.02 -12.88 -4.87
N THR A 41 2.83 -13.97 -5.61
CA THR A 41 1.67 -14.13 -6.49
C THR A 41 0.42 -14.05 -5.62
N ASP A 42 -0.31 -12.94 -5.76
CA ASP A 42 -1.59 -12.78 -5.11
C ASP A 42 -2.64 -13.57 -5.89
N ASP A 43 -3.03 -14.73 -5.36
CA ASP A 43 -4.07 -15.60 -5.93
C ASP A 43 -5.46 -14.94 -5.92
N HIS A 44 -5.63 -13.77 -5.29
CA HIS A 44 -6.90 -13.05 -5.18
C HIS A 44 -7.25 -12.19 -6.42
N GLY A 45 -6.41 -12.18 -7.47
CA GLY A 45 -6.78 -11.58 -8.74
C GLY A 45 -6.85 -10.05 -8.74
N LEU A 46 -5.92 -9.40 -8.04
CA LEU A 46 -5.85 -7.93 -7.91
C LEU A 46 -5.73 -7.18 -9.24
N HIS A 47 -5.36 -7.84 -10.34
CA HIS A 47 -5.32 -7.24 -11.67
C HIS A 47 -6.62 -6.53 -12.08
N SER A 48 -7.78 -7.03 -11.63
CA SER A 48 -9.07 -6.39 -11.91
C SER A 48 -9.23 -5.06 -11.16
N TRP A 49 -8.72 -4.98 -9.93
CA TRP A 49 -8.71 -3.75 -9.15
C TRP A 49 -7.73 -2.73 -9.74
N ASP A 50 -6.53 -3.19 -10.14
CA ASP A 50 -5.53 -2.34 -10.78
C ASP A 50 -6.08 -1.72 -12.07
N TRP A 51 -6.80 -2.49 -12.88
CA TRP A 51 -7.51 -1.97 -14.04
C TRP A 51 -8.55 -0.91 -13.69
N GLN A 52 -9.39 -1.15 -12.67
CA GLN A 52 -10.40 -0.18 -12.24
C GLN A 52 -9.75 1.11 -11.72
N ALA A 53 -8.64 1.01 -10.96
CA ALA A 53 -7.86 2.15 -10.50
C ALA A 53 -7.24 2.93 -11.67
N CYS A 54 -6.73 2.22 -12.67
CA CYS A 54 -6.16 2.80 -13.89
C CYS A 54 -7.17 3.37 -14.88
N THR A 55 -8.48 3.22 -14.63
CA THR A 55 -9.52 3.73 -15.54
C THR A 55 -10.42 4.77 -14.88
N GLU A 56 -11.05 4.45 -13.75
CA GLU A 56 -12.08 5.31 -13.15
C GLU A 56 -11.81 5.60 -11.67
N MET A 57 -11.32 4.64 -10.89
CA MET A 57 -11.10 4.79 -9.44
C MET A 57 -9.72 5.39 -9.13
N VAL A 58 -9.46 6.57 -9.66
CA VAL A 58 -8.22 7.31 -9.39
C VAL A 58 -8.29 7.90 -7.98
N MET A 59 -7.69 7.21 -7.01
CA MET A 59 -7.62 7.67 -5.62
C MET A 59 -6.24 8.26 -5.32
N SER A 60 -6.15 9.58 -5.23
CA SER A 60 -4.90 10.27 -4.92
C SER A 60 -4.49 10.06 -3.46
N MET A 61 -3.50 9.18 -3.22
CA MET A 61 -2.94 8.93 -1.88
C MET A 61 -1.61 9.67 -1.72
N ALA A 62 -1.50 10.45 -0.65
CA ALA A 62 -0.27 11.13 -0.26
C ALA A 62 -0.01 10.93 1.23
N ILE A 63 1.26 10.97 1.61
CA ILE A 63 1.73 10.82 2.99
C ILE A 63 2.25 12.17 3.46
N SER A 64 1.62 12.75 4.49
CA SER A 64 2.05 14.02 5.09
C SER A 64 3.10 13.82 6.20
N ASN A 65 3.73 14.91 6.61
CA ASN A 65 4.64 14.96 7.77
C ASN A 65 3.93 14.70 9.11
N GLU A 66 2.60 14.71 9.15
CA GLU A 66 1.84 14.40 10.38
C GLU A 66 1.63 12.89 10.54
N SER A 67 1.94 12.10 9.52
CA SER A 67 1.88 10.65 9.57
C SER A 67 3.14 10.05 10.21
N MET A 68 3.05 8.77 10.59
CA MET A 68 4.21 7.99 11.07
C MET A 68 5.10 7.45 9.94
N PHE A 69 4.78 7.74 8.68
CA PHE A 69 5.48 7.24 7.50
C PHE A 69 6.31 8.34 6.83
N GLN A 70 7.23 7.94 5.95
CA GLN A 70 8.04 8.89 5.19
C GLN A 70 7.15 9.68 4.22
N PRO A 71 7.27 11.02 4.15
CA PRO A 71 6.42 11.84 3.30
C PRO A 71 6.51 11.46 1.82
N SER A 72 5.36 11.44 1.14
CA SER A 72 5.27 11.15 -0.29
C SER A 72 4.10 11.90 -0.91
N SER A 73 4.30 12.46 -2.10
CA SER A 73 3.25 13.15 -2.86
C SER A 73 2.65 12.27 -3.95
N PHE A 74 1.38 12.52 -4.28
CA PHE A 74 0.73 11.90 -5.43
C PHE A 74 1.00 12.72 -6.70
N SER A 75 1.43 12.05 -7.77
CA SER A 75 1.63 12.63 -9.09
C SER A 75 0.71 11.94 -10.10
N TYR A 76 -0.30 12.67 -10.58
CA TYR A 76 -1.23 12.14 -11.59
C TYR A 76 -0.51 11.74 -12.88
N LYS A 77 0.51 12.49 -13.28
CA LYS A 77 1.30 12.19 -14.48
C LYS A 77 1.98 10.83 -14.35
N ASP A 78 2.68 10.57 -13.24
CA ASP A 78 3.40 9.32 -13.05
C ASP A 78 2.44 8.14 -12.91
N PHE A 79 1.32 8.34 -12.21
CA PHE A 79 0.23 7.37 -12.14
C PHE A 79 -0.34 7.03 -13.54
N SER A 80 -0.63 8.05 -14.35
CA SER A 80 -1.14 7.88 -15.71
C SER A 80 -0.13 7.19 -16.63
N ASP A 81 1.16 7.55 -16.54
CA ASP A 81 2.22 6.95 -17.34
C ASP A 81 2.39 5.45 -17.01
N ASN A 82 2.29 5.07 -15.73
CA ASN A 82 2.30 3.67 -15.30
C ASN A 82 1.07 2.90 -15.81
N CYS A 83 -0.14 3.44 -15.65
CA CYS A 83 -1.35 2.83 -16.19
C CYS A 83 -1.30 2.65 -17.71
N LYS A 84 -0.68 3.60 -18.43
CA LYS A 84 -0.49 3.50 -19.88
C LYS A 84 0.47 2.37 -20.24
N LYS A 85 1.55 2.20 -19.47
CA LYS A 85 2.53 1.13 -19.65
C LYS A 85 1.93 -0.25 -19.37
N ASP A 86 1.18 -0.39 -18.27
CA ASP A 86 0.71 -1.69 -17.79
C ASP A 86 -0.54 -2.17 -18.53
N PHE A 87 -1.43 -1.23 -18.90
CA PHE A 87 -2.77 -1.55 -19.42
C PHE A 87 -3.13 -0.83 -20.73
N GLY A 88 -2.29 0.08 -21.22
CA GLY A 88 -2.56 0.83 -22.46
C GLY A 88 -3.65 1.91 -22.32
N VAL A 89 -4.16 2.15 -21.11
CA VAL A 89 -5.22 3.12 -20.83
C VAL A 89 -4.69 4.41 -20.20
N THR A 90 -5.49 5.47 -20.29
CA THR A 90 -5.26 6.72 -19.57
C THR A 90 -6.38 6.87 -18.55
N PRO A 91 -6.06 7.01 -17.25
CA PRO A 91 -7.07 7.16 -16.20
C PRO A 91 -7.95 8.40 -16.42
N ARG A 92 -9.19 8.36 -15.91
CA ARG A 92 -10.15 9.48 -15.99
C ARG A 92 -10.49 9.94 -14.58
N GLN A 93 -9.62 10.79 -14.02
CA GLN A 93 -9.64 11.16 -12.59
C GLN A 93 -10.98 11.70 -12.05
N HIS A 94 -11.79 12.35 -12.88
CA HIS A 94 -13.07 12.94 -12.45
C HIS A 94 -14.29 12.10 -12.85
N ARG A 95 -14.11 10.88 -13.40
CA ARG A 95 -15.25 10.09 -13.87
C ARG A 95 -16.23 9.78 -12.74
N ILE A 96 -15.70 9.32 -11.61
CA ILE A 96 -16.52 8.96 -10.45
C ILE A 96 -17.24 10.18 -9.89
N THR A 97 -16.55 11.31 -9.69
CA THR A 97 -17.17 12.53 -9.16
C THR A 97 -18.17 13.16 -10.14
N THR A 98 -17.98 12.97 -11.45
CA THR A 98 -18.95 13.42 -12.47
C THR A 98 -20.23 12.57 -12.46
N GLU A 99 -20.10 11.25 -12.37
CA GLU A 99 -21.23 10.32 -12.49
C GLU A 99 -22.03 10.20 -11.19
N PHE A 100 -21.32 10.15 -10.06
CA PHE A 100 -21.91 9.84 -8.75
C PHE A 100 -21.90 11.04 -7.79
N GLY A 101 -21.32 12.17 -8.19
CA GLY A 101 -21.12 13.33 -7.32
C GLY A 101 -19.97 13.15 -6.33
N GLY A 102 -19.79 14.13 -5.45
CA GLY A 102 -18.64 14.24 -4.55
C GLY A 102 -17.66 15.32 -5.05
N SER A 103 -17.23 16.19 -4.14
CA SER A 103 -16.34 17.32 -4.40
C SER A 103 -15.00 17.14 -3.74
#